data_AF-A0A1B6G8Y5-F1
#
_entry.id   AF-A0A1B6G8Y5-F1
#
_cell.length_a   1.000
_cell.length_b   1.000
_cell.length_c   1.000
_cell.angle_alpha   90.00
_cell.angle_beta   90.00
_cell.angle_gamma   90.00
#
_symmetry.space_group_name_H-M   'P 1'
#
loop_
_entity.id
_entity.type
_entity.pdbx_description
1 polymer ?
#
loop_
_entity_poly.entity_id
_entity_poly.type
_entity_poly.pdbx_seq_one_letter_code
_entity_poly.pdbx_strand_id
1 'polypeptide(L)'
;PVMGPALLQETGMTEGYGFPSPLQLLQSLYIQLTGSIPQSTEEELTAATAYFDLFIRSLTEPGLLHSFICFTLRKTYDGQRIIDSLVQRIKATSRLCLVTLALLETLVDLNCEDVMLELVLRHLVPCSHVMLSQRSRVRHVDPYCRSADKLLSMAPNIPRFEVSEGSLYGDYQAYLHDARSKIVSCTAATSVWTYPYDGENPPHSGLPPRPMEL
;
A
#
# COMPACT_ATOMS: atom_id res chain seq x y z
N PRO A 1 -68.21 12.08 17.99
CA PRO A 1 -68.81 12.19 16.64
C PRO A 1 -67.77 11.81 15.58
N VAL A 2 -68.17 10.83 14.78
CA VAL A 2 -67.43 10.05 13.78
C VAL A 2 -66.96 10.91 12.61
N MET A 3 -65.78 10.62 12.05
CA MET A 3 -65.59 10.23 10.63
C MET A 3 -64.10 10.05 10.29
N GLY A 4 -63.71 8.83 9.92
CA GLY A 4 -62.71 8.62 8.86
C GLY A 4 -63.34 8.91 7.48
N PRO A 5 -62.62 8.75 6.33
CA PRO A 5 -61.69 7.67 6.05
C PRO A 5 -60.37 8.09 5.36
N ALA A 6 -59.53 7.08 5.14
CA ALA A 6 -58.28 7.12 4.38
C ALA A 6 -58.47 7.30 2.86
N LEU A 7 -57.34 7.60 2.20
CA LEU A 7 -57.00 7.43 0.77
C LEU A 7 -57.30 8.60 -0.18
N LEU A 8 -56.27 9.42 -0.47
CA LEU A 8 -55.63 9.60 -1.79
C LEU A 8 -54.99 11.00 -1.92
N GLN A 9 -53.67 11.03 -2.27
CA GLN A 9 -53.08 11.95 -3.28
C GLN A 9 -52.90 13.44 -2.83
N GLU A 10 -51.77 14.15 -2.88
CA GLU A 10 -50.46 14.09 -3.55
C GLU A 10 -49.39 14.89 -2.78
N THR A 11 -48.13 14.56 -3.02
CA THR A 11 -46.93 15.43 -3.11
C THR A 11 -46.61 16.43 -1.99
N GLY A 12 -45.51 16.17 -1.28
CA GLY A 12 -44.83 17.15 -0.45
C GLY A 12 -43.44 16.66 -0.05
N MET A 13 -42.46 16.98 -0.88
CA MET A 13 -41.02 16.84 -0.69
C MET A 13 -40.58 17.07 0.77
N THR A 14 -39.89 16.09 1.37
CA THR A 14 -38.91 16.35 2.44
C THR A 14 -37.68 15.50 2.19
N GLU A 15 -36.75 16.06 1.41
CA GLU A 15 -35.38 15.58 1.29
C GLU A 15 -34.69 15.73 2.65
N GLY A 16 -34.50 14.60 3.34
CA GLY A 16 -33.63 14.53 4.51
C GLY A 16 -32.17 14.39 4.08
N TYR A 17 -31.47 15.52 3.91
CA TYR A 17 -30.00 15.53 3.85
C TYR A 17 -29.42 15.26 5.25
N GLY A 18 -29.48 14.01 5.69
CA GLY A 18 -28.60 13.53 6.76
C GLY A 18 -27.22 13.31 6.16
N PHE A 19 -26.20 14.06 6.60
CA PHE A 19 -24.82 13.73 6.27
C PHE A 19 -24.55 12.27 6.70
N PRO A 20 -24.13 11.39 5.78
CA PRO A 20 -23.84 10.01 6.14
C PRO A 20 -22.71 9.99 7.17
N SER A 21 -22.87 9.16 8.20
CA SER A 21 -21.81 8.98 9.20
C SER A 21 -20.50 8.55 8.51
N PRO A 22 -19.32 8.91 9.04
CA PRO A 22 -18.03 8.49 8.46
C PRO A 22 -17.91 6.97 8.30
N LEU A 23 -18.59 6.21 9.18
CA LEU A 23 -18.67 4.76 9.09
C LEU A 23 -19.54 4.28 7.91
N GLN A 24 -20.64 4.97 7.59
CA GLN A 24 -21.45 4.68 6.40
C GLN A 24 -20.71 5.03 5.10
N LEU A 25 -19.92 6.11 5.09
CA LEU A 25 -19.08 6.45 3.93
C LEU A 25 -17.94 5.44 3.72
N LEU A 26 -17.32 4.96 4.80
CA LEU A 26 -16.37 3.86 4.72
C LEU A 26 -17.04 2.56 4.25
N GLN A 27 -18.25 2.28 4.73
CA GLN A 27 -19.01 1.10 4.35
C GLN A 27 -19.48 1.15 2.88
N SER A 28 -19.85 2.32 2.36
CA SER A 28 -20.18 2.48 0.93
C SER A 28 -18.95 2.35 0.05
N LEU A 29 -17.85 3.04 0.39
CA LEU A 29 -16.56 2.92 -0.30
C LEU A 29 -16.08 1.46 -0.34
N TYR A 30 -16.28 0.73 0.77
CA TYR A 30 -15.93 -0.67 0.92
C TYR A 30 -16.73 -1.64 0.02
N ILE A 31 -18.06 -1.48 -0.04
CA ILE A 31 -18.92 -2.27 -0.93
C ILE A 31 -18.49 -2.05 -2.38
N GLN A 32 -18.17 -0.80 -2.72
CA GLN A 32 -17.71 -0.42 -4.04
C GLN A 32 -16.27 -0.87 -4.33
N LEU A 33 -15.44 -1.07 -3.31
CA LEU A 33 -14.10 -1.64 -3.45
C LEU A 33 -14.09 -3.16 -3.47
N THR A 34 -15.17 -3.85 -3.13
CA THR A 34 -15.21 -5.34 -3.07
C THR A 34 -16.10 -5.95 -4.16
N GLY A 35 -16.98 -5.16 -4.79
CA GLY A 35 -17.72 -5.55 -5.99
C GLY A 35 -18.87 -6.53 -5.72
N SER A 36 -19.42 -6.49 -4.50
CA SER A 36 -20.38 -7.49 -4.02
C SER A 36 -21.84 -7.15 -4.26
N ILE A 37 -22.12 -6.18 -5.13
CA ILE A 37 -23.46 -6.01 -5.66
C ILE A 37 -23.48 -6.83 -6.95
N PRO A 38 -24.50 -7.67 -7.20
CA PRO A 38 -24.66 -8.40 -8.47
C PRO A 38 -24.87 -7.50 -9.70
N GLN A 39 -24.65 -6.18 -9.56
CA GLN A 39 -24.72 -5.13 -10.57
C GLN A 39 -23.57 -4.10 -10.49
N SER A 40 -22.54 -4.29 -9.63
CA SER A 40 -21.41 -3.34 -9.59
C SER A 40 -20.71 -3.31 -10.94
N THR A 41 -20.89 -2.21 -11.66
CA THR A 41 -20.26 -2.02 -12.95
C THR A 41 -18.75 -1.94 -12.74
N GLU A 42 -17.97 -2.49 -13.68
CA GLU A 42 -16.51 -2.41 -13.61
C GLU A 42 -16.03 -0.95 -13.50
N GLU A 43 -16.83 -0.01 -14.03
CA GLU A 43 -16.64 1.43 -13.93
C GLU A 43 -16.73 1.95 -12.49
N GLU A 44 -17.71 1.49 -11.69
CA GLU A 44 -17.83 1.85 -10.27
C GLU A 44 -16.63 1.34 -9.45
N LEU A 45 -16.20 0.10 -9.71
CA LEU A 45 -15.01 -0.48 -9.09
C LEU A 45 -13.76 0.33 -9.45
N THR A 46 -13.64 0.71 -10.72
CA THR A 46 -12.53 1.52 -11.23
C THR A 46 -12.52 2.89 -10.58
N ALA A 47 -13.67 3.57 -10.50
CA ALA A 47 -13.81 4.88 -9.86
C ALA A 47 -13.49 4.80 -8.37
N ALA A 48 -14.03 3.81 -7.65
CA ALA A 48 -13.77 3.64 -6.22
C ALA A 48 -12.28 3.36 -5.94
N THR A 49 -11.63 2.53 -6.75
CA THR A 49 -10.20 2.25 -6.63
C THR A 49 -9.36 3.51 -6.90
N ALA A 50 -9.72 4.30 -7.91
CA ALA A 50 -9.05 5.57 -8.21
C ALA A 50 -9.23 6.62 -7.10
N TYR A 51 -10.42 6.72 -6.51
CA TYR A 51 -10.65 7.61 -5.37
C TYR A 51 -9.88 7.14 -4.15
N PHE A 52 -9.83 5.83 -3.89
CA PHE A 52 -9.06 5.28 -2.79
C PHE A 52 -7.57 5.59 -2.93
N ASP A 53 -7.02 5.38 -4.13
CA ASP A 53 -5.64 5.75 -4.48
C ASP A 53 -5.38 7.25 -4.27
N LEU A 54 -6.29 8.11 -4.71
CA LEU A 54 -6.21 9.55 -4.47
C LEU A 54 -6.23 9.89 -2.98
N PHE A 55 -7.06 9.23 -2.18
CA PHE A 55 -7.07 9.43 -0.72
C PHE A 55 -5.72 9.06 -0.12
N ILE A 56 -5.19 7.87 -0.41
CA ILE A 56 -3.88 7.46 0.12
C ILE A 56 -2.78 8.48 -0.25
N ARG A 57 -2.77 9.00 -1.49
CA ARG A 57 -1.81 10.03 -1.92
C ARG A 57 -2.01 11.40 -1.27
N SER A 58 -3.23 11.75 -0.89
CA SER A 58 -3.58 13.10 -0.41
C SER A 58 -3.60 13.23 1.12
N LEU A 59 -3.51 12.12 1.86
CA LEU A 59 -3.59 12.12 3.31
C LEU A 59 -2.27 12.57 3.95
N THR A 60 -2.29 13.74 4.58
CA THR A 60 -1.16 14.26 5.38
C THR A 60 -1.18 13.77 6.83
N GLU A 61 -2.36 13.41 7.35
CA GLU A 61 -2.54 13.01 8.75
C GLU A 61 -2.19 11.52 8.96
N PRO A 62 -1.16 11.20 9.78
CA PRO A 62 -0.66 9.84 9.93
C PRO A 62 -1.68 8.88 10.57
N GLY A 63 -2.53 9.38 11.48
CA GLY A 63 -3.56 8.56 12.13
C GLY A 63 -4.68 8.11 11.19
N LEU A 64 -5.05 8.98 10.23
CA LEU A 64 -6.05 8.65 9.23
C LEU A 64 -5.48 7.68 8.20
N LEU A 65 -4.25 7.94 7.72
CA LEU A 65 -3.52 7.01 6.84
C LEU A 65 -3.39 5.62 7.48
N HIS A 66 -2.98 5.54 8.74
CA HIS A 66 -2.92 4.29 9.49
C HIS A 66 -4.28 3.57 9.55
N SER A 67 -5.38 4.31 9.71
CA SER A 67 -6.73 3.73 9.71
C SER A 67 -7.10 3.13 8.36
N PHE A 68 -6.74 3.79 7.25
CA PHE A 68 -6.95 3.27 5.89
C PHE A 68 -6.07 2.06 5.57
N ILE A 69 -4.81 2.05 6.03
CA ILE A 69 -3.92 0.88 5.91
C ILE A 69 -4.50 -0.30 6.71
N CYS A 70 -4.86 -0.09 7.98
CA CYS A 70 -5.49 -1.11 8.82
C CYS A 70 -6.78 -1.63 8.19
N PHE A 71 -7.61 -0.75 7.63
CA PHE A 71 -8.82 -1.12 6.91
C PHE A 71 -8.48 -2.05 5.73
N THR A 72 -7.50 -1.68 4.91
CA THR A 72 -7.08 -2.45 3.72
C THR A 72 -6.54 -3.83 4.08
N LEU A 73 -5.72 -3.93 5.12
CA LEU A 73 -5.03 -5.16 5.50
C LEU A 73 -5.91 -6.10 6.37
N ARG A 74 -6.76 -5.55 7.24
CA ARG A 74 -7.47 -6.33 8.26
C ARG A 74 -8.94 -6.60 7.97
N LYS A 75 -9.62 -5.78 7.15
CA LYS A 75 -11.06 -5.96 6.91
C LYS A 75 -11.32 -7.06 5.88
N THR A 76 -12.35 -7.86 6.14
CA THR A 76 -12.77 -9.01 5.33
C THR A 76 -14.20 -8.83 4.83
N TYR A 77 -14.41 -9.04 3.53
CA TYR A 77 -15.72 -9.12 2.89
C TYR A 77 -15.96 -10.53 2.38
N ASP A 78 -17.13 -11.11 2.66
CA ASP A 78 -17.48 -12.48 2.24
C ASP A 78 -16.39 -13.53 2.59
N GLY A 79 -15.72 -13.33 3.73
CA GLY A 79 -14.60 -14.17 4.19
C GLY A 79 -13.24 -13.89 3.53
N GLN A 80 -13.14 -12.96 2.57
CA GLN A 80 -11.90 -12.60 1.89
C GLN A 80 -11.40 -11.21 2.32
N ARG A 81 -10.09 -11.05 2.54
CA ARG A 81 -9.50 -9.74 2.87
C ARG A 81 -9.49 -8.83 1.65
N ILE A 82 -9.72 -7.53 1.87
CA ILE A 82 -9.73 -6.52 0.79
C ILE A 82 -8.43 -6.59 -0.03
N ILE A 83 -7.28 -6.67 0.64
CA ILE A 83 -5.99 -6.77 -0.04
C ILE A 83 -5.89 -7.99 -0.97
N ASP A 84 -6.44 -9.15 -0.56
CA ASP A 84 -6.43 -10.35 -1.39
C ASP A 84 -7.37 -10.19 -2.61
N SER A 85 -8.50 -9.48 -2.46
CA SER A 85 -9.39 -9.13 -3.57
C SER A 85 -8.72 -8.15 -4.55
N LEU A 86 -7.98 -7.15 -4.06
CA LEU A 86 -7.21 -6.23 -4.90
C LEU A 86 -6.11 -6.99 -5.67
N VAL A 87 -5.39 -7.91 -5.02
CA VAL A 87 -4.38 -8.73 -5.70
C VAL A 87 -5.02 -9.63 -6.77
N GLN A 88 -6.19 -10.21 -6.51
CA GLN A 88 -6.91 -11.01 -7.51
C GLN A 88 -7.32 -10.18 -8.73
N ARG A 89 -7.67 -8.90 -8.57
CA ARG A 89 -8.04 -8.01 -9.68
C ARG A 89 -6.90 -7.74 -10.65
N ILE A 90 -5.64 -7.93 -10.25
CA ILE A 90 -4.48 -7.82 -11.16
C ILE A 90 -4.59 -8.84 -12.31
N LYS A 91 -5.24 -9.98 -12.08
CA LYS A 91 -5.45 -10.99 -13.13
C LYS A 91 -6.49 -10.58 -14.17
N ALA A 92 -7.27 -9.53 -13.92
CA ALA A 92 -8.21 -9.00 -14.90
C ALA A 92 -7.46 -8.37 -16.08
N THR A 93 -8.00 -8.49 -17.29
CA THR A 93 -7.43 -7.89 -18.51
C THR A 93 -8.01 -6.51 -18.82
N SER A 94 -8.63 -5.87 -17.84
CA SER A 94 -9.46 -4.69 -18.01
C SER A 94 -8.88 -3.46 -17.31
N ARG A 95 -9.48 -2.27 -17.49
CA ARG A 95 -8.97 -1.00 -16.92
C ARG A 95 -8.84 -1.08 -15.39
N LEU A 96 -9.68 -1.89 -14.75
CA LEU A 96 -9.61 -2.18 -13.32
C LEU A 96 -8.22 -2.68 -12.87
N CYS A 97 -7.52 -3.48 -13.69
CA CYS A 97 -6.17 -3.94 -13.38
C CYS A 97 -5.18 -2.78 -13.30
N LEU A 98 -5.19 -1.87 -14.28
CA LEU A 98 -4.28 -0.71 -14.30
C LEU A 98 -4.48 0.20 -13.09
N VAL A 99 -5.74 0.49 -12.74
CA VAL A 99 -6.04 1.34 -11.57
C VAL A 99 -5.69 0.63 -10.26
N THR A 100 -5.88 -0.69 -10.20
CA THR A 100 -5.47 -1.48 -9.04
C THR A 100 -3.95 -1.53 -8.89
N LEU A 101 -3.19 -1.64 -10.00
CA LEU A 101 -1.73 -1.57 -9.98
C LEU A 101 -1.24 -0.20 -9.51
N ALA A 102 -1.85 0.89 -9.98
CA ALA A 102 -1.51 2.24 -9.50
C ALA A 102 -1.74 2.41 -8.00
N LEU A 103 -2.82 1.84 -7.47
CA LEU A 103 -3.06 1.81 -6.02
C LEU A 103 -2.01 0.99 -5.28
N LEU A 104 -1.66 -0.20 -5.79
CA LEU A 104 -0.66 -1.06 -5.16
C LEU A 104 0.74 -0.42 -5.19
N GLU A 105 1.09 0.28 -6.26
CA GLU A 105 2.29 1.11 -6.34
C GLU A 105 2.31 2.17 -5.24
N THR A 106 1.22 2.94 -5.09
CA THR A 106 1.10 3.92 -4.00
C THR A 106 1.25 3.28 -2.62
N LEU A 107 0.63 2.12 -2.38
CA LEU A 107 0.70 1.42 -1.11
C LEU A 107 2.13 0.94 -0.79
N VAL A 108 2.88 0.48 -1.80
CA VAL A 108 4.28 0.08 -1.66
C VAL A 108 5.18 1.30 -1.41
N ASP A 109 4.92 2.43 -2.09
CA ASP A 109 5.66 3.68 -1.92
C ASP A 109 5.52 4.30 -0.52
N LEU A 110 4.53 3.89 0.28
CA LEU A 110 4.42 4.27 1.69
C LEU A 110 5.56 3.72 2.56
N ASN A 111 6.32 2.72 2.09
CA ASN A 111 7.37 2.03 2.86
C ASN A 111 6.88 1.50 4.23
N CYS A 112 5.59 1.19 4.34
CA CYS A 112 5.00 0.66 5.56
C CYS A 112 5.33 -0.84 5.70
N GLU A 113 5.86 -1.23 6.85
CA GLU A 113 6.26 -2.60 7.14
C GLU A 113 5.11 -3.60 6.94
N ASP A 114 3.93 -3.31 7.50
CA ASP A 114 2.76 -4.20 7.41
C ASP A 114 2.30 -4.41 5.96
N VAL A 115 2.32 -3.35 5.15
CA VAL A 115 1.94 -3.42 3.73
C VAL A 115 2.96 -4.24 2.95
N MET A 116 4.25 -4.00 3.18
CA MET A 116 5.35 -4.73 2.53
C MET A 116 5.35 -6.21 2.93
N LEU A 117 5.08 -6.50 4.20
CA LEU A 117 4.93 -7.86 4.70
C LEU A 117 3.77 -8.58 4.00
N GLU A 118 2.59 -7.95 3.96
CA GLU A 118 1.39 -8.56 3.40
C GLU A 118 1.45 -8.73 1.88
N LEU A 119 2.06 -7.80 1.15
CA LEU A 119 2.13 -7.88 -0.31
C LEU A 119 3.30 -8.74 -0.80
N VAL A 120 4.47 -8.58 -0.18
CA VAL A 120 5.73 -9.10 -0.73
C VAL A 120 6.37 -10.09 0.23
N LEU A 121 6.74 -9.66 1.43
CA LEU A 121 7.72 -10.39 2.25
C LEU A 121 7.14 -11.71 2.79
N ARG A 122 5.83 -11.80 3.10
CA ARG A 122 5.21 -13.06 3.55
C ARG A 122 5.38 -14.21 2.57
N HIS A 123 5.44 -13.90 1.27
CA HIS A 123 5.62 -14.90 0.21
C HIS A 123 7.09 -15.29 0.03
N LEU A 124 8.01 -14.43 0.46
CA LEU A 124 9.45 -14.64 0.40
C LEU A 124 10.00 -15.33 1.65
N VAL A 125 9.36 -15.14 2.81
CA VAL A 125 9.78 -15.70 4.11
C VAL A 125 10.11 -17.20 4.04
N PRO A 126 9.29 -18.08 3.43
CA PRO A 126 9.61 -19.52 3.35
C PRO A 126 10.91 -19.86 2.59
N CYS A 127 11.55 -18.88 1.95
CA CYS A 127 12.83 -19.00 1.24
C CYS A 127 12.87 -20.18 0.25
N SER A 128 11.74 -20.52 -0.37
CA SER A 128 11.62 -21.57 -1.39
C SER A 128 12.39 -21.23 -2.67
N HIS A 129 12.62 -19.94 -2.91
CA HIS A 129 13.39 -19.41 -4.03
C HIS A 129 14.91 -19.45 -3.80
N VAL A 130 15.38 -19.67 -2.56
CA VAL A 130 16.80 -19.70 -2.21
C VAL A 130 17.27 -21.14 -2.08
N MET A 131 18.43 -21.44 -2.68
CA MET A 131 19.08 -22.74 -2.55
C MET A 131 19.37 -23.05 -1.07
N LEU A 132 19.13 -24.29 -0.63
CA LEU A 132 19.24 -24.69 0.78
C LEU A 132 20.58 -24.31 1.43
N SER A 133 21.70 -24.45 0.69
CA SER A 133 23.05 -24.10 1.15
C SER A 133 23.26 -22.60 1.40
N GLN A 134 22.40 -21.75 0.84
CA GLN A 134 22.49 -20.29 0.94
C GLN A 134 21.50 -19.71 1.97
N ARG A 135 20.57 -20.51 2.52
CA ARG A 135 19.58 -20.03 3.49
C ARG A 135 20.21 -19.49 4.77
N SER A 136 21.33 -20.06 5.23
CA SER A 136 22.07 -19.53 6.37
C SER A 136 22.59 -18.10 6.11
N ARG A 137 22.82 -17.72 4.85
CA ARG A 137 23.28 -16.38 4.47
C ARG A 137 22.17 -15.34 4.50
N VAL A 138 20.90 -15.74 4.43
CA VAL A 138 19.75 -14.82 4.52
C VAL A 138 19.69 -14.17 5.91
N ARG A 139 20.13 -14.88 6.96
CA ARG A 139 20.21 -14.35 8.33
C ARG A 139 21.30 -13.29 8.52
N HIS A 140 22.26 -13.22 7.61
CA HIS A 140 23.28 -12.19 7.64
C HIS A 140 22.76 -10.99 6.86
N VAL A 141 22.06 -10.10 7.57
CA VAL A 141 21.68 -8.79 7.04
C VAL A 141 22.98 -8.03 6.75
N ASP A 142 23.24 -7.83 5.46
CA ASP A 142 24.31 -6.97 4.96
C ASP A 142 25.78 -7.39 5.25
N PRO A 143 26.28 -8.48 4.65
CA PRO A 143 27.68 -8.86 4.78
C PRO A 143 28.65 -8.01 3.93
N TYR A 144 28.15 -7.22 2.97
CA TYR A 144 29.00 -6.59 1.95
C TYR A 144 28.90 -5.07 1.84
N CYS A 145 27.88 -4.39 2.38
CA CYS A 145 27.77 -2.93 2.21
C CYS A 145 28.90 -2.18 2.91
N ARG A 146 29.43 -2.66 4.04
CA ARG A 146 30.64 -2.04 4.64
C ARG A 146 31.83 -2.01 3.66
N SER A 147 31.97 -3.06 2.86
CA SER A 147 33.02 -3.12 1.83
C SER A 147 32.68 -2.22 0.65
N ALA A 148 31.41 -2.17 0.25
CA ALA A 148 30.94 -1.28 -0.79
C ALA A 148 31.12 0.21 -0.41
N ASP A 149 30.76 0.60 0.81
CA ASP A 149 30.98 1.95 1.34
C ASP A 149 32.45 2.31 1.33
N LYS A 150 33.33 1.38 1.73
CA LYS A 150 34.77 1.62 1.67
C LYS A 150 35.25 1.78 0.23
N LEU A 151 34.78 0.96 -0.71
CA LEU A 151 35.08 1.11 -2.15
C LEU A 151 34.59 2.45 -2.70
N LEU A 152 33.37 2.85 -2.36
CA LEU A 152 32.78 4.13 -2.79
C LEU A 152 33.52 5.32 -2.17
N SER A 153 33.99 5.20 -0.93
CA SER A 153 34.85 6.23 -0.29
C SER A 153 36.19 6.42 -1.00
N MET A 154 36.62 5.43 -1.78
CA MET A 154 37.84 5.47 -2.59
C MET A 154 37.55 5.88 -4.05
N ALA A 155 36.28 6.04 -4.43
CA ALA A 155 35.95 6.48 -5.78
C ALA A 155 36.47 7.92 -6.00
N PRO A 156 37.14 8.20 -7.12
CA PRO A 156 37.61 9.54 -7.42
C PRO A 156 36.42 10.50 -7.48
N ASN A 157 36.57 11.68 -6.87
CA ASN A 157 35.55 12.72 -6.92
C ASN A 157 35.62 13.39 -8.29
N ILE A 158 35.04 12.72 -9.31
CA ILE A 158 34.99 13.23 -10.68
C ILE A 158 33.90 14.31 -10.70
N PRO A 159 34.24 15.60 -10.91
CA PRO A 159 33.23 16.63 -11.11
C PRO A 159 32.44 16.25 -12.36
N ARG A 160 31.20 15.83 -12.17
CA ARG A 160 30.26 15.58 -13.25
C ARG A 160 29.92 16.94 -13.84
N PHE A 161 30.58 17.27 -14.94
CA PHE A 161 30.54 18.57 -15.62
C PHE A 161 29.11 19.02 -15.92
N GLU A 162 28.94 20.35 -15.98
CA GLU A 162 27.68 21.10 -15.99
C GLU A 162 26.57 20.51 -16.86
N VAL A 163 25.37 20.52 -16.28
CA VAL A 163 24.11 20.18 -16.93
C VAL A 163 23.92 21.11 -18.13
N SER A 164 24.21 20.63 -19.33
CA SER A 164 23.66 21.26 -20.54
C SER A 164 22.18 20.89 -20.59
N GLU A 165 21.30 21.84 -20.32
CA GLU A 165 19.85 21.66 -20.46
C GLU A 165 19.53 21.06 -21.85
N GLY A 166 18.82 19.94 -21.87
CA GLY A 166 18.41 19.24 -23.10
C GLY A 166 19.39 18.19 -23.66
N SER A 167 20.49 17.88 -22.96
CA SER A 167 21.38 16.76 -23.32
C SER A 167 20.89 15.44 -22.71
N LEU A 168 20.94 14.34 -23.49
CA LEU A 168 20.70 12.97 -23.01
C LEU A 168 21.50 12.62 -21.74
N TYR A 169 22.67 13.24 -21.56
CA TYR A 169 23.50 13.04 -20.38
C TYR A 169 22.96 13.79 -19.15
N GLY A 170 22.36 14.97 -19.34
CA GLY A 170 21.66 15.70 -18.28
C GLY A 170 20.42 14.93 -17.78
N ASP A 171 19.64 14.36 -18.70
CA ASP A 171 18.47 13.54 -18.38
C ASP A 171 18.86 12.29 -17.58
N TYR A 172 19.95 11.61 -17.97
CA TYR A 172 20.45 10.44 -17.25
C TYR A 172 20.96 10.79 -15.84
N GLN A 173 21.64 11.92 -15.67
CA GLN A 173 22.09 12.38 -14.35
C GLN A 173 20.91 12.74 -13.43
N ALA A 174 19.89 13.41 -13.96
CA ALA A 174 18.67 13.70 -13.22
C ALA A 174 17.98 12.41 -12.74
N TYR A 175 17.87 11.40 -13.62
CA TYR A 175 17.37 10.08 -13.25
C TYR A 175 18.20 9.42 -12.14
N LEU A 176 19.53 9.41 -12.24
CA LEU A 176 20.40 8.84 -11.21
C LEU A 176 20.25 9.56 -9.86
N HIS A 177 20.10 10.88 -9.88
CA HIS A 177 19.89 11.68 -8.68
C HIS A 177 18.53 11.37 -8.02
N ASP A 178 17.45 11.30 -8.81
CA ASP A 178 16.12 10.92 -8.33
C ASP A 178 16.11 9.48 -7.77
N ALA A 179 16.68 8.53 -8.50
CA ALA A 179 16.81 7.13 -8.07
C ALA A 179 17.58 7.02 -6.74
N ARG A 180 18.70 7.74 -6.60
CA ARG A 180 19.46 7.78 -5.34
C ARG A 180 18.63 8.38 -4.21
N SER A 181 17.92 9.46 -4.46
CA SER A 181 17.07 10.12 -3.47
C SER A 181 15.95 9.20 -3.00
N LYS A 182 15.31 8.47 -3.91
CA LYS A 182 14.31 7.44 -3.62
C LYS A 182 14.89 6.32 -2.74
N ILE A 183 16.04 5.76 -3.10
CA ILE A 183 16.71 4.71 -2.30
C ILE A 183 17.02 5.20 -0.88
N VAL A 184 17.55 6.41 -0.74
CA VAL A 184 17.87 6.99 0.57
C VAL A 184 16.60 7.19 1.41
N SER A 185 15.53 7.70 0.79
CA SER A 185 14.23 7.84 1.45
C SER A 185 13.67 6.49 1.93
N CYS A 186 13.66 5.47 1.06
CA CYS A 186 13.24 4.12 1.42
C CYS A 186 14.12 3.54 2.54
N THR A 187 15.44 3.71 2.48
CA THR A 187 16.35 3.23 3.52
C THR A 187 16.04 3.88 4.87
N ALA A 188 15.77 5.20 4.88
CA ALA A 188 15.37 5.89 6.10
C ALA A 188 14.00 5.42 6.60
N ALA A 189 13.01 5.28 5.72
CA ALA A 189 11.66 4.85 6.09
C ALA A 189 11.60 3.39 6.58
N THR A 190 12.47 2.52 6.07
CA THR A 190 12.57 1.12 6.47
C THR A 190 13.44 0.89 7.71
N SER A 191 14.21 1.90 8.15
CA SER A 191 15.07 1.79 9.33
C SER A 191 14.32 1.56 10.66
N VAL A 192 13.03 1.87 10.68
CA VAL A 192 12.14 1.68 11.84
C VAL A 192 11.37 0.35 11.80
N TRP A 193 11.61 -0.47 10.78
CA TRP A 193 10.99 -1.79 10.67
C TRP A 193 11.46 -2.70 11.80
N THR A 194 10.53 -3.50 12.30
CA THR A 194 10.70 -4.29 13.51
C THR A 194 11.12 -5.72 13.22
N TYR A 195 10.72 -6.27 12.07
CA TYR A 195 10.97 -7.66 11.74
C TYR A 195 12.35 -7.88 11.10
N PRO A 196 13.06 -8.96 11.51
CA PRO A 196 14.40 -9.26 11.00
C PRO A 196 14.39 -9.93 9.62
N TYR A 197 13.24 -10.43 9.14
CA TYR A 197 13.09 -11.15 7.86
C TYR A 197 14.13 -12.27 7.65
N ASP A 198 14.38 -13.05 8.70
CA ASP A 198 15.44 -14.07 8.80
C ASP A 198 15.04 -15.45 8.24
N GLY A 199 13.92 -15.51 7.53
CA GLY A 199 13.33 -16.73 6.97
C GLY A 199 12.34 -17.44 7.91
N GLU A 200 12.11 -16.90 9.10
CA GLU A 200 11.02 -17.34 9.98
C GLU A 200 9.82 -16.39 9.85
N ASN A 201 8.60 -16.94 9.94
CA ASN A 201 7.41 -16.10 9.90
C ASN A 201 7.34 -15.22 11.14
N PRO A 202 7.09 -13.90 10.99
CA PRO A 202 6.83 -13.06 12.14
C PRO A 202 5.66 -13.63 12.95
N PRO A 203 5.73 -13.66 14.29
CA PRO A 203 4.62 -14.16 15.10
C PRO A 203 3.35 -13.35 14.77
N HIS A 204 2.22 -14.05 14.56
CA HIS A 204 0.93 -13.45 14.20
C HIS A 204 0.41 -12.40 15.21
N SER A 205 1.04 -12.29 16.38
CA SER A 205 0.90 -11.18 17.33
C SER A 205 2.02 -10.18 17.07
N GLY A 206 1.73 -9.04 16.44
CA GLY A 206 2.71 -8.08 15.92
C GLY A 206 3.59 -7.32 16.93
N LEU A 207 4.24 -8.03 17.85
CA LEU A 207 5.25 -7.52 18.77
C LEU A 207 6.32 -8.60 18.97
N PRO A 208 7.61 -8.34 18.68
CA PRO A 208 8.66 -9.19 19.21
C PRO A 208 8.64 -9.11 20.75
N PRO A 209 8.94 -10.21 21.47
CA PRO A 209 9.16 -10.14 22.90
C PRO A 209 10.31 -9.17 23.17
N ARG A 210 10.08 -8.14 24.01
CA ARG A 210 11.15 -7.23 24.43
C ARG A 210 12.29 -8.08 25.03
N PRO A 211 13.56 -7.82 24.67
CA PRO A 211 14.66 -8.46 25.37
C PRO A 211 14.56 -8.08 26.84
N MET A 212 14.53 -9.10 27.72
CA MET A 212 14.73 -8.86 29.15
C MET A 212 16.15 -8.31 29.31
N GLU A 213 16.24 -7.08 29.81
CA GLU A 213 17.51 -6.53 30.30
C GLU A 213 18.02 -7.47 31.42
N LEU A 214 19.22 -8.00 31.21
CA LEU A 214 20.08 -8.59 32.23
C LEU A 214 21.31 -7.70 32.35
#